data_AF-A0A655Y7S9-F1
#
_entry.id   AF-A0A655Y7S9-F1
#
_cell.length_a   1.000
_cell.length_b   1.000
_cell.length_c   1.000
_cell.angle_alpha   90.00
_cell.angle_beta   90.00
_cell.angle_gamma   90.00
#
_symmetry.space_group_name_H-M   'P 1'
#
loop_
_entity.id
_entity.type
_entity.pdbx_description
1 polymer ?
#
loop_
_entity_poly.entity_id
_entity_poly.type
_entity_poly.pdbx_seq_one_letter_code
_entity_poly.pdbx_strand_id
1 'polypeptide(L)' 'MDPAYFRPAEVETLLGDPSLAKKELGWVPEITLQQMVSEMVASDLEQAQSHALLKKHGYNVNVSVE' A
#
# COMPACT_ATOMS: atom_id res chain seq x y z
N MET A 1 -12.94 16.94 -5.42
CA MET A 1 -13.08 15.73 -4.60
C MET A 1 -14.14 14.87 -5.24
N ASP A 2 -13.83 13.59 -5.47
CA ASP A 2 -14.81 12.63 -5.99
C ASP A 2 -15.72 12.17 -4.82
N PRO A 3 -17.05 12.36 -4.92
CA PRO A 3 -17.99 11.93 -3.89
C PRO A 3 -17.91 10.45 -3.54
N ALA A 4 -17.43 9.59 -4.45
CA ALA A 4 -17.29 8.16 -4.23
C ALA A 4 -16.30 7.82 -3.09
N TYR A 5 -15.32 8.69 -2.82
CA TYR A 5 -14.30 8.47 -1.80
C TYR A 5 -14.58 9.21 -0.48
N PHE A 6 -15.69 9.97 -0.40
CA PHE A 6 -16.05 10.67 0.82
C PHE A 6 -16.73 9.72 1.82
N ARG A 7 -16.20 9.65 3.04
CA ARG A 7 -16.80 8.89 4.13
C ARG A 7 -17.65 9.83 5.01
N PRO A 8 -18.96 9.57 5.19
CA PRO A 8 -19.84 10.41 6.02
C PRO A 8 -19.38 10.58 7.48
N ALA A 9 -18.63 9.61 7.99
CA ALA A 9 -17.93 9.69 9.26
C ALA A 9 -16.45 9.39 9.00
N GLU A 10 -15.62 10.43 8.99
CA GLU A 10 -14.18 10.33 8.76
C GLU A 10 -13.43 10.17 10.09
N VAL A 11 -12.28 9.49 10.04
CA VAL A 11 -11.41 9.36 11.21
C VAL A 11 -10.27 10.36 11.04
N GLU A 12 -10.29 11.42 11.85
CA GLU A 12 -9.33 12.52 11.73
C GLU A 12 -7.89 12.10 12.07
N THR A 13 -7.69 11.20 13.04
CA THR A 13 -6.37 10.74 13.44
C THR A 13 -6.42 9.35 14.06
N LEU A 14 -5.42 8.53 13.73
CA LEU A 14 -5.12 7.26 14.38
C LEU A 14 -3.66 7.27 14.82
N LEU A 15 -3.45 7.19 16.14
CA LEU A 15 -2.12 7.09 16.73
C LEU A 15 -2.17 6.10 17.90
N GLY A 16 -1.52 4.94 17.72
CA GLY A 16 -1.45 3.90 18.73
C GLY A 16 -0.24 4.02 19.64
N ASP A 17 -0.37 3.60 20.90
CA ASP A 17 0.74 3.42 21.84
C ASP A 17 1.06 1.91 22.01
N PRO A 18 2.16 1.41 21.44
CA PRO A 18 2.52 -0.01 21.53
C PRO A 18 3.32 -0.36 22.81
N SER A 19 3.38 0.52 23.82
CA SER A 19 4.23 0.31 25.01
C SER A 19 3.95 -1.01 25.74
N LEU A 20 2.68 -1.45 25.80
CA LEU A 20 2.33 -2.72 26.43
C LEU A 20 2.90 -3.93 25.65
N ALA A 21 2.79 -3.91 24.31
CA ALA A 21 3.34 -4.98 23.46
C ALA A 21 4.86 -5.05 23.57
N LYS A 22 5.54 -3.89 23.63
CA LYS A 22 6.98 -3.83 23.84
C LYS A 22 7.39 -4.41 25.20
N LYS A 23 6.65 -4.09 26.26
CA LYS A 23 6.96 -4.54 27.63
C LYS A 23 6.75 -6.04 27.81
N GLU A 24 5.59 -6.55 27.40
CA GLU A 24 5.19 -7.92 27.71
C GLU A 24 5.69 -8.93 26.66
N LEU A 25 5.86 -8.48 25.40
CA LEU A 25 6.23 -9.36 24.27
C LEU A 25 7.62 -9.06 23.72
N GLY A 26 8.28 -7.98 24.16
CA GLY A 26 9.52 -7.51 23.53
C GLY A 26 9.32 -6.99 22.10
N TRP A 27 8.07 -6.82 21.66
CA TRP A 27 7.75 -6.51 20.27
C TRP A 27 8.15 -5.08 19.91
N VAL A 28 8.85 -4.95 18.78
CA VAL A 28 9.20 -3.68 18.15
C VAL A 28 9.06 -3.82 16.63
N PRO A 29 8.61 -2.78 15.90
CA PRO A 29 8.54 -2.84 14.45
C PRO A 29 9.95 -2.91 13.85
N GLU A 30 10.19 -3.89 12.99
CA GLU A 30 11.49 -4.09 12.33
C GLU A 30 11.60 -3.30 11.01
N ILE A 31 10.45 -2.91 10.45
CA ILE A 31 10.33 -2.22 9.16
C ILE A 31 9.84 -0.79 9.41
N THR A 32 10.57 0.19 8.86
CA THR A 32 10.16 1.59 8.88
C THR A 32 9.10 1.88 7.81
N LEU A 33 8.36 2.98 7.97
CA LEU A 33 7.40 3.44 6.97
C LEU A 33 8.04 3.59 5.58
N GLN A 34 9.25 4.14 5.52
CA GLN A 34 9.98 4.37 4.26
C GLN A 34 10.35 3.06 3.57
N GLN A 35 10.78 2.05 4.33
CA GLN A 35 11.08 0.73 3.78
C GLN A 35 9.81 0.06 3.25
N MET A 36 8.72 0.08 4.02
CA MET A 36 7.43 -0.47 3.60
C MET A 36 6.94 0.19 2.30
N VAL A 37 6.96 1.53 2.22
CA VAL A 37 6.55 2.25 1.01
C VAL A 37 7.45 1.91 -0.18
N SER A 38 8.78 1.82 0.04
CA SER A 38 9.72 1.48 -1.03
C SER A 38 9.47 0.07 -1.58
N GLU A 39 9.20 -0.90 -0.70
CA GLU A 39 8.87 -2.28 -1.06
C GLU A 39 7.57 -2.35 -1.87
N MET A 40 6.51 -1.66 -1.41
CA MET A 40 5.22 -1.61 -2.10
C MET A 40 5.36 -1.00 -3.51
N VAL A 41 6.03 0.15 -3.62
CA VAL A 41 6.20 0.84 -4.92
C VAL A 41 7.05 0.00 -5.89
N ALA A 42 8.09 -0.67 -5.40
CA ALA A 42 8.91 -1.55 -6.24
C ALA A 42 8.06 -2.70 -6.81
N SER A 43 7.22 -3.32 -5.99
CA SER A 43 6.32 -4.41 -6.40
C SER A 43 5.29 -3.94 -7.44
N ASP A 44 4.62 -2.81 -7.21
CA ASP A 44 3.64 -2.28 -8.16
C ASP A 44 4.30 -1.86 -9.48
N LEU A 45 5.53 -1.32 -9.42
CA LEU A 45 6.28 -0.97 -10.62
C LEU A 45 6.63 -2.20 -11.47
N GLU A 46 7.05 -3.30 -10.84
CA GLU A 46 7.34 -4.56 -11.55
C GLU A 46 6.09 -5.10 -12.27
N GLN A 47 4.95 -5.09 -11.59
CA GLN A 47 3.67 -5.48 -12.19
C GLN A 47 3.29 -4.56 -13.37
N ALA A 48 3.45 -3.24 -13.19
CA ALA A 48 3.18 -2.27 -14.25
C ALA A 48 4.10 -2.45 -15.47
N GLN A 49 5.38 -2.75 -15.25
CA GLN A 49 6.34 -3.04 -16.33
C GLN A 49 5.95 -4.31 -17.10
N SER A 50 5.52 -5.36 -16.39
CA SER A 50 5.06 -6.60 -17.00
C SER A 50 3.83 -6.37 -17.88
N HIS A 51 2.84 -5.60 -17.40
CA HIS A 51 1.68 -5.20 -18.19
C HIS A 51 2.07 -4.36 -19.42
N ALA A 52 2.99 -3.41 -19.25
CA ALA A 52 3.48 -2.57 -20.34
C ALA A 52 4.19 -3.40 -21.43
N LEU A 53 4.98 -4.40 -21.02
CA LEU A 53 5.67 -5.31 -21.94
C LEU A 53 4.67 -6.12 -22.77
N LEU A 54 3.66 -6.70 -22.14
CA LEU A 54 2.62 -7.48 -22.83
C LEU A 54 1.83 -6.61 -23.82
N LYS A 55 1.41 -5.41 -23.40
CA LYS A 55 0.73 -4.44 -24.28
C LYS A 55 1.61 -4.07 -25.47
N LYS A 56 2.91 -3.83 -25.26
CA LYS A 56 3.87 -3.51 -26.33
C LYS A 56 3.97 -4.61 -27.39
N HIS A 57 3.75 -5.87 -27.00
CA HIS A 57 3.77 -7.02 -27.91
C HIS A 57 2.39 -7.43 -28.43
N GLY A 58 1.37 -6.58 -28.25
CA GLY A 58 0.03 -6.78 -28.82
C GLY A 58 -0.88 -7.72 -28.04
N TYR A 59 -0.49 -8.12 -26.82
CA TYR A 59 -1.37 -8.88 -25.94
C TYR A 59 -2.38 -7.96 -25.26
N ASN A 60 -3.63 -8.41 -25.19
CA ASN A 60 -4.64 -7.71 -24.41
C ASN A 60 -4.42 -7.98 -22.91
N VAL A 61 -4.15 -6.92 -22.15
CA VAL A 61 -3.94 -7.00 -20.69
C VAL A 61 -5.14 -6.36 -20.02
N ASN A 62 -5.98 -7.17 -19.39
CA ASN A 62 -7.13 -6.69 -18.63
C ASN A 62 -6.64 -6.27 -17.24
N VAL A 63 -6.52 -4.97 -17.01
CA VAL A 63 -6.19 -4.40 -15.70
C VAL A 63 -7.49 -3.88 -15.12
N SER A 64 -7.89 -4.42 -13.96
CA SER A 64 -9.03 -3.89 -13.21
C SER A 64 -8.76 -2.43 -12.87
N VAL A 65 -9.72 -1.56 -13.18
CA VAL A 65 -9.71 -0.17 -12.72
C VAL A 65 -10.46 -0.18 -11.40
N GLU A 66 -9.82 0.32 -10.34
CA GLU A 66 -10.46 0.54 -9.03
C GLU A 66 -11.55 1.62 -9.11
#